data_AF-A0A2E5F677-F1
#
_entry.id   AF-A0A2E5F677-F1
#
_cell.length_a   1.000
_cell.length_b   1.000
_cell.length_c   1.000
_cell.angle_alpha   90.00
_cell.angle_beta   90.00
_cell.angle_gamma   90.00
#
_symmetry.space_group_name_H-M   'P 1'
#
loop_
_entity.id
_entity.type
_entity.pdbx_description
1 polymer ?
#
loop_
_entity_poly.entity_id
_entity_poly.type
_entity_poly.pdbx_seq_one_letter_code
_entity_poly.pdbx_strand_id
1 'polypeptide(L)'
;MLIALDIGNTNITVGVFEEKELKATWRLATDARKMSDEYMLSLMTLLPMKGIQPDQIDSAVICSVVPPLNTVFEDLVKRCFSITPLLIGPGVRTGLRILYEPPRDVGADRVVDAVAAFHLYGGPVVIVDFGTATVFDAVSESGDYLGGALAPGVHSAAEALFVNTSQLRRVELAAPPSAIGKSTVHAMQSGLLFGYSELVVGMVRRFAQEMGGSPKVIATGGLAGIIAKEVDVFDAVSPDLTLIGLRIINEMNQV
;
A
#
# COMPACT_ATOMS: atom_id res chain seq x y z
N MET A 1 -3.07 -0.09 -22.82
CA MET A 1 -2.41 -0.34 -21.52
C MET A 1 -3.16 0.41 -20.42
N LEU A 2 -3.17 -0.13 -19.20
CA LEU A 2 -3.77 0.50 -18.02
C LEU A 2 -2.71 1.26 -17.22
N ILE A 3 -2.97 2.52 -16.86
CA ILE A 3 -2.22 3.22 -15.82
C ILE A 3 -2.95 3.13 -14.46
N ALA A 4 -2.26 2.61 -13.45
CA ALA A 4 -2.75 2.50 -12.09
C ALA A 4 -2.02 3.51 -11.19
N LEU A 5 -2.77 4.30 -10.45
CA LEU A 5 -2.27 5.40 -9.63
C LEU A 5 -2.72 5.18 -8.19
N ASP A 6 -1.77 4.91 -7.29
CA ASP A 6 -2.00 4.83 -5.85
C ASP A 6 -1.42 6.08 -5.18
N ILE A 7 -2.30 6.96 -4.69
CA ILE A 7 -1.96 8.28 -4.14
C ILE A 7 -2.00 8.19 -2.61
N GLY A 8 -0.86 7.83 -2.02
CA GLY A 8 -0.64 7.80 -0.58
C GLY A 8 -0.19 9.14 -0.01
N ASN A 9 -0.19 9.25 1.32
CA ASN A 9 0.21 10.48 2.03
C ASN A 9 1.69 10.86 1.83
N THR A 10 2.57 9.86 1.69
CA THR A 10 4.01 10.07 1.56
C THR A 10 4.49 9.89 0.12
N ASN A 11 3.95 8.89 -0.57
CA ASN A 11 4.34 8.56 -1.93
C ASN A 11 3.12 8.34 -2.81
N ILE A 12 3.26 8.68 -4.08
CA ILE A 12 2.37 8.27 -5.16
C ILE A 12 3.07 7.13 -5.91
N THR A 13 2.45 5.96 -5.95
CA THR A 13 2.93 4.81 -6.71
C THR A 13 2.19 4.75 -8.04
N VAL A 14 2.96 4.71 -9.13
CA VAL A 14 2.45 4.67 -10.49
C VAL A 14 2.83 3.33 -11.10
N GLY A 15 1.85 2.58 -11.58
CA GLY A 15 2.04 1.33 -12.32
C GLY A 15 1.48 1.43 -13.73
N VAL A 16 2.13 0.81 -14.71
CA VAL A 16 1.54 0.60 -16.05
C VAL A 16 1.46 -0.88 -16.34
N PHE A 17 0.26 -1.34 -16.64
CA PHE A 17 -0.03 -2.72 -16.99
C PHE A 17 -0.30 -2.88 -18.49
N GLU A 18 0.28 -3.94 -19.05
CA GLU A 18 -0.11 -4.52 -20.33
C GLU A 18 -0.78 -5.85 -20.01
N GLU A 19 -2.11 -5.92 -20.18
CA GLU A 19 -2.93 -7.01 -19.66
C GLU A 19 -2.68 -7.24 -18.15
N LYS A 20 -2.06 -8.37 -17.79
CA LYS A 20 -1.72 -8.75 -16.41
C LYS A 20 -0.27 -8.44 -16.03
N GLU A 21 0.57 -8.04 -16.98
CA GLU A 21 1.99 -7.78 -16.77
C GLU A 21 2.22 -6.32 -16.34
N LEU A 22 2.87 -6.13 -15.19
CA LEU A 22 3.31 -4.81 -14.72
C LEU A 22 4.59 -4.40 -15.47
N LYS A 23 4.45 -3.58 -16.52
CA LYS A 23 5.56 -3.15 -17.40
C LYS A 23 6.49 -2.16 -16.73
N ALA A 24 5.96 -1.32 -15.87
CA ALA A 24 6.72 -0.29 -15.20
C ALA A 24 6.07 0.15 -13.89
N THR A 25 6.93 0.49 -12.94
CA THR A 25 6.54 1.08 -11.65
C THR A 25 7.42 2.29 -11.36
N TRP A 26 6.81 3.35 -10.86
CA TRP A 26 7.50 4.53 -10.34
C TRP A 26 6.94 4.94 -9.00
N ARG A 27 7.75 5.67 -8.23
CA ARG A 27 7.33 6.31 -6.98
C ARG A 27 7.68 7.79 -7.03
N LEU A 28 6.69 8.62 -6.77
CA LEU A 28 6.82 10.08 -6.65
C LEU A 28 6.57 10.47 -5.20
N ALA A 29 7.24 11.51 -4.71
CA ALA A 29 6.88 12.10 -3.43
C ALA A 29 5.52 12.80 -3.55
N THR A 30 4.63 12.57 -2.59
CA THR A 30 3.35 13.26 -2.51
C THR A 30 3.56 14.70 -2.06
N ASP A 31 3.12 15.66 -2.86
CA ASP A 31 2.96 17.06 -2.45
C ASP A 31 1.55 17.53 -2.82
N ALA A 32 0.71 17.73 -1.80
CA ALA A 32 -0.68 18.14 -1.96
C ALA A 32 -0.84 19.57 -2.53
N ARG A 33 0.25 20.33 -2.66
CA ARG A 33 0.26 21.69 -3.22
C ARG A 33 0.62 21.72 -4.70
N LYS A 34 1.11 20.60 -5.26
CA LYS A 34 1.47 20.51 -6.67
C LYS A 34 0.25 20.52 -7.57
N MET A 35 0.37 21.22 -8.68
CA MET A 35 -0.67 21.32 -9.72
C MET A 35 -0.58 20.15 -10.72
N SER A 36 -1.62 19.99 -11.56
CA SER A 36 -1.68 18.90 -12.54
C SER A 36 -0.53 18.96 -13.54
N ASP A 37 -0.09 20.17 -13.93
CA ASP A 37 1.04 20.36 -14.86
C ASP A 37 2.38 19.83 -14.32
N GLU A 38 2.61 19.91 -13.00
CA GLU A 38 3.85 19.44 -12.38
C GLU A 38 3.92 17.92 -12.35
N TYR A 39 2.80 17.26 -12.04
CA TYR A 39 2.69 15.81 -12.12
C TYR A 39 2.65 15.32 -13.58
N MET A 40 2.05 16.09 -14.49
CA MET A 40 2.04 15.80 -15.92
C MET A 40 3.46 15.78 -16.48
N LEU A 41 4.28 16.80 -16.18
CA LEU A 41 5.69 16.82 -16.58
C LEU A 41 6.43 15.57 -16.10
N SER A 42 6.17 15.16 -14.86
CA SER A 42 6.75 13.95 -14.28
C SER A 42 6.36 12.71 -15.08
N LEU A 43 5.06 12.49 -15.34
CA LEU A 43 4.60 11.30 -16.06
C LEU A 43 4.99 11.29 -17.55
N MET A 44 4.89 12.43 -18.23
CA MET A 44 5.29 12.56 -19.64
C MET A 44 6.80 12.37 -19.84
N THR A 45 7.62 12.56 -18.79
CA THR A 45 9.05 12.25 -18.83
C THR A 45 9.32 10.79 -18.49
N LEU A 46 8.62 10.24 -17.48
CA LEU A 46 8.87 8.90 -16.97
C LEU A 46 8.40 7.79 -17.91
N LEU A 47 7.24 7.93 -18.56
CA LEU A 47 6.69 6.91 -19.46
C LEU A 47 7.68 6.58 -20.61
N PRO A 48 8.19 7.57 -21.39
CA PRO A 48 9.14 7.27 -22.46
C PRO A 48 10.45 6.65 -21.99
N MET A 49 10.90 6.92 -20.76
CA MET A 49 12.11 6.28 -20.19
C MET A 49 11.96 4.77 -20.01
N LYS A 50 10.72 4.26 -19.97
CA LYS A 50 10.40 2.83 -19.96
C LYS A 50 9.91 2.31 -21.32
N GLY A 51 10.05 3.11 -22.38
CA GLY A 51 9.60 2.76 -23.73
C GLY A 51 8.08 2.81 -23.90
N ILE A 52 7.35 3.43 -22.98
CA ILE A 52 5.89 3.55 -23.04
C ILE A 52 5.56 4.95 -23.58
N GLN A 53 4.84 5.00 -24.69
CA GLN A 53 4.31 6.25 -25.22
C GLN A 53 2.96 6.57 -24.57
N PRO A 54 2.65 7.85 -24.30
CA PRO A 54 1.38 8.23 -23.67
C PRO A 54 0.13 7.74 -24.42
N ASP A 55 0.18 7.66 -25.75
CA ASP A 55 -0.91 7.19 -26.61
C ASP A 55 -1.20 5.68 -26.49
N GLN A 56 -0.31 4.91 -25.84
CA GLN A 56 -0.52 3.50 -25.54
C GLN A 56 -1.37 3.27 -24.28
N ILE A 57 -1.61 4.32 -23.47
CA ILE A 57 -2.47 4.26 -22.30
C ILE A 57 -3.92 4.46 -22.74
N ASP A 58 -4.77 3.47 -22.49
CA ASP A 58 -6.19 3.46 -22.92
C ASP A 58 -7.18 3.47 -21.75
N SER A 59 -6.69 3.18 -20.55
CA SER A 59 -7.48 3.11 -19.33
C SER A 59 -6.66 3.60 -18.14
N ALA A 60 -7.34 4.13 -17.14
CA ALA A 60 -6.73 4.67 -15.93
C ALA A 60 -7.58 4.36 -14.70
N VAL A 61 -6.92 4.02 -13.59
CA VAL A 61 -7.56 3.78 -12.30
C VAL A 61 -6.78 4.50 -11.20
N ILE A 62 -7.51 5.14 -10.29
CA ILE A 62 -6.94 5.96 -9.21
C ILE A 62 -7.47 5.47 -7.86
N CYS A 63 -6.55 5.10 -6.96
CA CYS A 63 -6.79 5.00 -5.54
C CYS A 63 -6.16 6.21 -4.86
N SER A 64 -6.85 6.85 -3.92
CA SER A 64 -6.30 8.01 -3.21
C SER A 64 -6.82 8.10 -1.80
N VAL A 65 -5.88 8.31 -0.87
CA VAL A 65 -6.15 8.71 0.52
C VAL A 65 -5.78 10.17 0.77
N VAL A 66 -5.54 10.94 -0.31
CA VAL A 66 -5.19 12.37 -0.28
C VAL A 66 -6.22 13.15 -1.11
N PRO A 67 -7.40 13.50 -0.55
CA PRO A 67 -8.51 14.09 -1.30
C PRO A 67 -8.18 15.33 -2.15
N PRO A 68 -7.29 16.26 -1.72
CA PRO A 68 -6.90 17.40 -2.56
C PRO A 68 -6.27 17.03 -3.90
N LEU A 69 -5.68 15.83 -4.02
CA LEU A 69 -5.03 15.38 -5.25
C LEU A 69 -5.96 14.62 -6.20
N ASN A 70 -7.20 14.31 -5.80
CA ASN A 70 -8.12 13.56 -6.66
C ASN A 70 -8.41 14.32 -7.96
N THR A 71 -8.85 15.58 -7.85
CA THR A 71 -9.15 16.42 -9.01
C THR A 71 -7.91 16.75 -9.84
N VAL A 72 -6.75 16.84 -9.19
CA VAL A 72 -5.46 17.06 -9.84
C VAL A 72 -5.09 15.90 -10.76
N PHE A 73 -5.23 14.67 -10.26
CA PHE A 73 -4.90 13.47 -11.05
C PHE A 73 -6.00 13.10 -12.06
N GLU A 74 -7.27 13.41 -11.78
CA GLU A 74 -8.35 13.32 -12.76
C GLU A 74 -8.10 14.26 -13.96
N ASP A 75 -7.76 15.52 -13.70
CA ASP A 75 -7.40 16.49 -14.75
C ASP A 75 -6.16 16.05 -15.54
N LEU A 76 -5.13 15.59 -14.82
CA LEU A 76 -3.92 15.06 -15.43
C LEU A 76 -4.23 13.93 -16.41
N VAL A 77 -4.94 12.89 -15.97
CA VAL A 77 -5.24 11.71 -16.80
C VAL A 77 -6.02 12.14 -18.04
N LYS A 78 -7.02 13.01 -17.86
CA LYS A 78 -7.82 13.52 -18.97
C LYS A 78 -7.00 14.30 -19.99
N ARG A 79 -6.06 15.15 -19.54
CA ARG A 79 -5.22 15.98 -20.42
C ARG A 79 -4.10 15.20 -21.08
N CYS A 80 -3.51 14.23 -20.39
CA CYS A 80 -2.39 13.45 -20.90
C CYS A 80 -2.82 12.35 -21.87
N PHE A 81 -3.96 11.71 -21.58
CA PHE A 81 -4.34 10.46 -22.23
C PHE A 81 -5.73 10.51 -22.89
N SER A 82 -6.48 11.60 -22.73
CA SER A 82 -7.87 11.74 -23.22
C SER A 82 -8.85 10.69 -22.66
N ILE A 83 -8.61 10.22 -21.43
CA ILE A 83 -9.42 9.18 -20.76
C ILE A 83 -10.05 9.75 -19.49
N THR A 84 -11.19 9.20 -19.08
CA THR A 84 -11.74 9.41 -17.73
C THR A 84 -11.27 8.27 -16.82
N PRO A 85 -10.52 8.55 -15.73
CA PRO A 85 -10.09 7.49 -14.83
C PRO A 85 -11.24 6.94 -14.00
N LEU A 86 -11.15 5.66 -13.64
CA LEU A 86 -11.93 5.07 -12.56
C LEU A 86 -11.32 5.51 -11.22
N LEU A 87 -11.97 6.43 -10.50
CA LEU A 87 -11.61 6.77 -9.13
C LEU A 87 -12.26 5.77 -8.16
N ILE A 88 -11.44 5.09 -7.36
CA ILE A 88 -11.91 4.16 -6.33
C ILE A 88 -12.65 4.95 -5.23
N GLY A 89 -13.89 4.54 -4.97
CA GLY A 89 -14.74 5.17 -3.97
C GLY A 89 -16.11 4.47 -3.85
N PRO A 90 -17.06 5.08 -3.12
CA PRO A 90 -18.40 4.52 -2.94
C PRO A 90 -19.09 4.19 -4.27
N GLY A 91 -19.60 2.97 -4.39
CA GLY A 91 -20.32 2.50 -5.59
C GLY A 91 -19.45 1.73 -6.61
N VAL A 92 -18.12 1.75 -6.47
CA VAL A 92 -17.23 0.92 -7.30
C VAL A 92 -17.38 -0.55 -6.91
N ARG A 93 -17.46 -1.45 -7.91
CA ARG A 93 -17.54 -2.89 -7.67
C ARG A 93 -16.17 -3.41 -7.23
N THR A 94 -16.06 -3.89 -6.00
CA THR A 94 -14.81 -4.44 -5.44
C THR A 94 -14.82 -5.97 -5.35
N GLY A 95 -16.00 -6.60 -5.40
CA GLY A 95 -16.13 -8.04 -5.20
C GLY A 95 -16.00 -8.49 -3.73
N LEU A 96 -15.80 -7.56 -2.80
CA LEU A 96 -15.77 -7.82 -1.36
C LEU A 96 -16.99 -7.19 -0.68
N ARG A 97 -17.49 -7.85 0.36
CA ARG A 97 -18.49 -7.28 1.26
C ARG A 97 -17.79 -6.61 2.44
N ILE A 98 -17.95 -5.29 2.59
CA ILE A 98 -17.30 -4.55 3.67
C ILE A 98 -18.18 -4.57 4.92
N LEU A 99 -17.72 -5.24 5.98
CA LEU A 99 -18.41 -5.34 7.28
C LEU A 99 -17.94 -4.30 8.30
N TYR A 100 -17.01 -3.41 7.92
CA TYR A 100 -16.54 -2.32 8.75
C TYR A 100 -17.67 -1.33 9.05
N GLU A 101 -17.71 -0.75 10.25
CA GLU A 101 -18.77 0.17 10.66
C GLU A 101 -18.20 1.58 10.97
N PRO A 102 -18.52 2.60 10.16
CA PRO A 102 -19.24 2.54 8.87
C PRO A 102 -18.32 2.09 7.71
N PRO A 103 -18.85 1.45 6.65
CA PRO A 103 -18.03 0.89 5.56
C PRO A 103 -17.18 1.94 4.81
N ARG A 104 -17.66 3.18 4.77
CA ARG A 104 -17.00 4.31 4.09
C ARG A 104 -15.75 4.82 4.79
N ASP A 105 -15.52 4.43 6.05
CA ASP A 105 -14.36 4.88 6.83
C ASP A 105 -13.11 4.02 6.55
N VAL A 106 -13.26 2.94 5.77
CA VAL A 106 -12.12 2.16 5.29
C VAL A 106 -11.41 2.95 4.17
N GLY A 107 -10.09 3.09 4.30
CA GLY A 107 -9.26 3.70 3.26
C GLY A 107 -9.38 2.93 1.93
N ALA A 108 -9.34 3.66 0.82
CA ALA A 108 -9.44 3.05 -0.51
C ALA A 108 -8.29 2.06 -0.77
N ASP A 109 -7.09 2.39 -0.31
CA ASP A 109 -5.88 1.56 -0.35
C ASP A 109 -6.08 0.21 0.33
N ARG A 110 -6.65 0.21 1.53
CA ARG A 110 -6.97 -1.01 2.30
C ARG A 110 -7.96 -1.91 1.59
N VAL A 111 -8.99 -1.32 0.98
CA VAL A 111 -9.96 -2.08 0.18
C VAL A 111 -9.28 -2.68 -1.05
N VAL A 112 -8.43 -1.92 -1.74
CA VAL A 112 -7.69 -2.36 -2.92
C VAL A 112 -6.75 -3.53 -2.58
N ASP A 113 -6.01 -3.42 -1.48
CA ASP A 113 -5.12 -4.48 -1.00
C ASP A 113 -5.88 -5.74 -0.63
N ALA A 114 -7.03 -5.60 0.04
CA ALA A 114 -7.90 -6.72 0.37
C ALA A 114 -8.43 -7.42 -0.89
N VAL A 115 -8.84 -6.67 -1.92
CA VAL A 115 -9.28 -7.23 -3.20
C VAL A 115 -8.15 -8.01 -3.87
N ALA A 116 -6.95 -7.43 -3.92
CA ALA A 116 -5.79 -8.09 -4.50
C ALA A 116 -5.44 -9.38 -3.75
N ALA A 117 -5.35 -9.31 -2.41
CA ALA A 117 -4.97 -10.44 -1.59
C ALA A 117 -5.97 -11.59 -1.69
N PHE A 118 -7.27 -11.29 -1.61
CA PHE A 118 -8.30 -12.31 -1.74
C PHE A 118 -8.32 -12.92 -3.14
N HIS A 119 -8.15 -12.12 -4.19
CA HIS A 119 -8.13 -12.61 -5.58
C HIS A 119 -6.91 -13.50 -5.88
N LEU A 120 -5.73 -13.13 -5.38
CA LEU A 120 -4.47 -13.85 -5.65
C LEU A 120 -4.28 -15.08 -4.77
N TYR A 121 -4.70 -14.99 -3.51
CA TYR A 121 -4.37 -16.00 -2.50
C TYR A 121 -5.59 -16.74 -1.93
N GLY A 122 -6.82 -16.27 -2.19
CA GLY A 122 -8.04 -16.78 -1.56
C GLY A 122 -8.20 -16.33 -0.11
N GLY A 123 -9.36 -16.64 0.49
CA GLY A 123 -9.62 -16.43 1.91
C GLY A 123 -9.56 -17.73 2.72
N PRO A 124 -9.48 -17.66 4.06
CA PRO A 124 -9.26 -16.43 4.85
C PRO A 124 -7.83 -15.89 4.66
N VAL A 125 -7.68 -14.56 4.65
CA VAL A 125 -6.39 -13.88 4.44
C VAL A 125 -6.24 -12.66 5.33
N VAL A 126 -5.02 -12.47 5.85
CA VAL A 126 -4.57 -11.29 6.59
C VAL A 126 -3.53 -10.56 5.74
N ILE A 127 -3.69 -9.26 5.58
CA ILE A 127 -2.77 -8.38 4.88
C ILE A 127 -2.04 -7.54 5.94
N VAL A 128 -0.72 -7.42 5.80
CA VAL A 128 0.12 -6.52 6.60
C VAL A 128 0.82 -5.54 5.67
N ASP A 129 0.34 -4.30 5.61
CA ASP A 129 0.93 -3.23 4.81
C ASP A 129 1.86 -2.35 5.65
N PHE A 130 3.12 -2.27 5.24
CA PHE A 130 4.16 -1.43 5.84
C PHE A 130 4.31 -0.10 5.09
N GLY A 131 3.34 0.78 5.25
CA GLY A 131 3.32 2.14 4.71
C GLY A 131 3.64 3.22 5.74
N THR A 132 3.00 4.38 5.60
CA THR A 132 3.05 5.48 6.59
C THR A 132 2.52 5.02 7.96
N ALA A 133 1.50 4.15 7.92
CA ALA A 133 1.05 3.33 9.04
C ALA A 133 1.44 1.87 8.78
N THR A 134 1.54 1.06 9.83
CA THR A 134 1.49 -0.39 9.69
C THR A 134 0.04 -0.80 9.80
N VAL A 135 -0.52 -1.35 8.73
CA VAL A 135 -1.94 -1.70 8.63
C VAL A 135 -2.07 -3.22 8.64
N PHE A 136 -3.03 -3.72 9.41
CA PHE A 136 -3.44 -5.12 9.40
C PHE A 136 -4.88 -5.17 8.90
N ASP A 137 -5.16 -5.92 7.85
CA ASP A 137 -6.52 -6.11 7.32
C ASP A 137 -6.87 -7.59 7.26
N ALA A 138 -8.12 -7.94 7.53
CA ALA A 138 -8.61 -9.31 7.54
C ALA A 138 -9.77 -9.49 6.57
N VAL A 139 -9.69 -10.53 5.74
CA VAL A 139 -10.75 -10.95 4.83
C VAL A 139 -11.12 -12.40 5.14
N SER A 140 -12.41 -12.68 5.31
CA SER A 140 -12.93 -14.02 5.57
C SER A 140 -12.79 -14.96 4.37
N GLU A 141 -13.10 -16.24 4.57
CA GLU A 141 -13.19 -17.23 3.49
C GLU A 141 -14.25 -16.87 2.43
N SER A 142 -15.34 -16.21 2.85
CA SER A 142 -16.44 -15.76 1.98
C SER A 142 -16.20 -14.45 1.25
N GLY A 143 -15.03 -13.81 1.42
CA GLY A 143 -14.75 -12.50 0.83
C GLY A 143 -15.40 -11.34 1.59
N ASP A 144 -15.65 -11.51 2.88
CA ASP A 144 -16.07 -10.41 3.75
C ASP A 144 -14.84 -9.70 4.31
N TYR A 145 -14.70 -8.40 4.05
CA TYR A 145 -13.71 -7.56 4.71
C TYR A 145 -14.17 -7.34 6.16
N LEU A 146 -13.48 -7.98 7.09
CA LEU A 146 -13.85 -8.05 8.51
C LEU A 146 -13.42 -6.80 9.29
N GLY A 147 -12.44 -6.07 8.77
CA GLY A 147 -11.80 -4.97 9.47
C GLY A 147 -10.31 -5.21 9.66
N GLY A 148 -9.73 -4.60 10.70
CA GLY A 148 -8.29 -4.55 10.83
C GLY A 148 -7.79 -3.79 12.04
N ALA A 149 -6.49 -3.54 12.05
CA ALA A 149 -5.80 -2.76 13.08
C ALA A 149 -4.80 -1.79 12.44
N LEU A 150 -4.53 -0.69 13.13
CA LEU A 150 -3.60 0.34 12.69
C LEU A 150 -2.55 0.55 13.78
N ALA A 151 -1.28 0.56 13.40
CA ALA A 151 -0.16 0.96 14.24
C ALA A 151 0.67 2.05 13.52
N PRO A 152 1.46 2.86 14.23
CA PRO A 152 2.40 3.76 13.58
C PRO A 152 3.28 2.99 12.60
N GLY A 153 3.58 3.54 11.42
CA GLY A 153 4.55 2.94 10.50
C GLY A 153 5.96 2.98 11.11
N VAL A 154 6.84 2.05 10.74
CA VAL A 154 8.20 1.97 11.31
C VAL A 154 8.98 3.27 11.07
N HIS A 155 8.88 3.86 9.86
CA HIS A 155 9.48 5.16 9.55
C HIS A 155 8.89 6.28 10.41
N SER A 156 7.56 6.31 10.57
CA SER A 156 6.87 7.29 11.41
C SER A 156 7.29 7.18 12.89
N ALA A 157 7.46 5.96 13.40
CA ALA A 157 7.96 5.71 14.75
C ALA A 157 9.43 6.14 14.91
N ALA A 158 10.28 5.85 13.91
CA ALA A 158 11.68 6.28 13.92
C ALA A 158 11.79 7.82 13.91
N GLU A 159 10.98 8.50 13.10
CA GLU A 159 10.96 9.96 13.06
C GLU A 159 10.39 10.54 14.35
N ALA A 160 9.38 9.91 14.96
CA ALA A 160 8.86 10.33 16.26
C ALA A 160 9.92 10.25 17.37
N LEU A 161 10.78 9.22 17.37
CA LEU A 161 11.91 9.13 18.30
C LEU A 161 12.90 10.27 18.08
N PHE A 162 13.17 10.63 16.83
CA PHE A 162 14.08 11.74 16.51
C PHE A 162 13.50 13.11 16.89
N VAL A 163 12.26 13.42 16.49
CA VAL A 163 11.65 14.74 16.68
C VAL A 163 11.29 15.00 18.15
N ASN A 164 10.82 13.98 18.87
CA ASN A 164 10.29 14.16 20.23
C ASN A 164 11.32 13.89 21.33
N THR A 165 12.60 13.73 21.00
CA THR A 165 13.66 13.55 21.99
C THR A 165 14.87 14.43 21.66
N SER A 166 15.63 14.81 22.69
CA SER A 166 16.72 15.79 22.54
C SER A 166 18.06 15.21 22.07
N GLN A 167 18.27 13.90 22.21
CA GLN A 167 19.57 13.26 21.97
C GLN A 167 19.54 12.09 20.98
N LEU A 168 18.35 11.58 20.61
CA LEU A 168 18.28 10.54 19.60
C LEU A 168 18.54 11.14 18.21
N ARG A 169 19.22 10.36 17.37
CA ARG A 169 19.56 10.75 16.00
C ARG A 169 18.71 9.93 15.04
N ARG A 170 18.56 10.39 13.80
CA ARG A 170 18.02 9.56 12.73
C ARG A 170 18.92 8.34 12.54
N VAL A 171 18.30 7.18 12.39
CA VAL A 171 18.97 5.90 12.16
C VAL A 171 18.43 5.25 10.90
N GLU A 172 19.28 4.50 10.22
CA GLU A 172 18.84 3.62 9.15
C GLU A 172 18.05 2.44 9.73
N LEU A 173 16.97 2.06 9.06
CA LEU A 173 16.14 0.91 9.44
C LEU A 173 16.83 -0.38 8.98
N ALA A 174 17.63 -0.95 9.87
CA ALA A 174 18.33 -2.21 9.67
C ALA A 174 18.28 -3.05 10.95
N ALA A 175 18.30 -4.37 10.80
CA ALA A 175 18.37 -5.28 11.94
C ALA A 175 19.72 -5.13 12.67
N PRO A 176 19.74 -4.88 13.99
CA PRO A 176 20.97 -4.82 14.75
C PRO A 176 21.50 -6.24 15.03
N PRO A 177 22.79 -6.39 15.40
CA PRO A 177 23.38 -7.70 15.67
C PRO A 177 22.80 -8.42 16.90
N SER A 178 22.06 -7.73 17.76
CA SER A 178 21.45 -8.29 18.97
C SER A 178 20.28 -7.44 19.46
N ALA A 179 19.28 -8.09 20.07
CA ALA A 179 18.12 -7.39 20.61
C ALA A 179 18.47 -6.41 21.75
N ILE A 180 19.45 -6.73 22.60
CA ILE A 180 19.96 -5.79 23.60
C ILE A 180 21.02 -4.92 22.93
N GLY A 181 20.62 -3.72 22.47
CA GLY A 181 21.51 -2.76 21.82
C GLY A 181 22.55 -2.18 22.78
N LYS A 182 23.84 -2.26 22.41
CA LYS A 182 24.97 -1.70 23.19
C LYS A 182 25.38 -0.28 22.75
N SER A 183 24.59 0.34 21.88
CA SER A 183 24.72 1.72 21.45
C SER A 183 23.32 2.30 21.23
N THR A 184 23.18 3.62 21.25
CA THR A 184 21.89 4.27 20.98
C THR A 184 21.33 3.88 19.62
N VAL A 185 22.17 3.77 18.60
CA VAL A 185 21.78 3.35 17.25
C VAL A 185 21.21 1.92 17.27
N HIS A 186 21.94 0.97 17.87
CA HIS A 186 21.47 -0.42 17.94
C HIS A 186 20.24 -0.58 18.84
N ALA A 187 20.12 0.22 19.91
CA ALA A 187 18.95 0.21 20.77
C ALA A 187 17.70 0.70 20.04
N MET A 188 17.83 1.77 19.24
CA MET A 188 16.74 2.26 18.38
C MET A 188 16.39 1.23 17.30
N GLN A 189 17.38 0.71 16.58
CA GLN A 189 17.18 -0.31 15.56
C GLN A 189 16.51 -1.57 16.12
N SER A 190 16.89 -2.00 17.33
CA SER A 190 16.28 -3.16 17.99
C SER A 190 14.79 -2.93 18.25
N GLY A 191 14.43 -1.80 18.87
CA GLY A 191 13.04 -1.47 19.14
C GLY A 191 12.22 -1.29 17.86
N LEU A 192 12.80 -0.70 16.82
CA LEU A 192 12.12 -0.43 15.55
C LEU A 192 11.97 -1.67 14.68
N LEU A 193 12.94 -2.59 14.65
CA LEU A 193 12.88 -3.77 13.77
C LEU A 193 12.35 -4.98 14.51
N PHE A 194 12.99 -5.41 15.60
CA PHE A 194 12.53 -6.57 16.36
C PHE A 194 11.21 -6.28 17.08
N GLY A 195 11.04 -5.08 17.61
CA GLY A 195 9.77 -4.69 18.25
C GLY A 195 8.59 -4.71 17.27
N TYR A 196 8.77 -4.23 16.03
CA TYR A 196 7.74 -4.32 15.00
C TYR A 196 7.52 -5.73 14.48
N SER A 197 8.59 -6.52 14.37
CA SER A 197 8.51 -7.93 14.02
C SER A 197 7.61 -8.69 15.00
N GLU A 198 7.81 -8.49 16.31
CA GLU A 198 6.96 -9.08 17.34
C GLU A 198 5.54 -8.50 17.38
N LEU A 199 5.37 -7.21 17.08
CA LEU A 199 4.06 -6.59 16.91
C LEU A 199 3.28 -7.32 15.81
N VAL A 200 3.91 -7.57 14.65
CA VAL A 200 3.29 -8.28 13.53
C VAL A 200 2.91 -9.70 13.91
N VAL A 201 3.85 -10.47 14.46
CA VAL A 201 3.59 -11.87 14.89
C VAL A 201 2.45 -11.93 15.90
N GLY A 202 2.47 -11.03 16.89
CA GLY A 202 1.44 -10.95 17.92
C GLY A 202 0.06 -10.59 17.37
N MET A 203 -0.02 -9.64 16.44
CA MET A 203 -1.28 -9.19 15.82
C MET A 203 -1.85 -10.25 14.88
N VAL A 204 -1.03 -10.85 14.02
CA VAL A 204 -1.46 -11.94 13.13
C VAL A 204 -2.00 -13.11 13.94
N ARG A 205 -1.33 -13.50 15.04
CA ARG A 205 -1.83 -14.55 15.93
C ARG A 205 -3.20 -14.22 16.51
N ARG A 206 -3.44 -12.97 16.93
CA ARG A 206 -4.75 -12.53 17.45
C ARG A 206 -5.83 -12.60 16.37
N PHE A 207 -5.52 -12.14 15.16
CA PHE A 207 -6.45 -12.20 14.02
C PHE A 207 -6.81 -13.65 13.69
N ALA A 208 -5.81 -14.53 13.60
CA ALA A 208 -6.04 -15.96 13.34
C ALA A 208 -6.96 -16.60 14.40
N GLN A 209 -6.79 -16.26 15.68
CA GLN A 209 -7.64 -16.74 16.77
C GLN A 209 -9.10 -16.27 16.61
N GLU A 210 -9.31 -14.99 16.30
CA GLU A 210 -10.67 -14.43 16.11
C GLU A 210 -11.35 -14.99 14.85
N MET A 211 -10.57 -15.26 13.80
CA MET A 211 -11.07 -15.85 12.55
C MET A 211 -11.34 -17.35 12.65
N GLY A 212 -10.95 -18.01 13.75
CA GLY A 212 -11.17 -19.45 13.96
C GLY A 212 -10.43 -20.37 12.99
N GLY A 213 -9.37 -19.89 12.34
CA GLY A 213 -8.66 -20.61 11.29
C GLY A 213 -7.21 -20.18 11.14
N SER A 214 -6.54 -20.69 10.10
CA SER A 214 -5.17 -20.31 9.74
C SER A 214 -5.22 -19.47 8.47
N PRO A 215 -5.43 -18.14 8.58
CA PRO A 215 -5.44 -17.27 7.40
C PRO A 215 -4.07 -17.27 6.74
N LYS A 216 -4.04 -17.13 5.42
CA LYS A 216 -2.80 -16.76 4.74
C LYS A 216 -2.38 -15.36 5.17
N VAL A 217 -1.09 -15.10 5.27
CA VAL A 217 -0.55 -13.82 5.74
C VAL A 217 0.31 -13.21 4.64
N ILE A 218 -0.12 -12.08 4.10
CA ILE A 218 0.52 -11.41 2.97
C ILE A 218 1.11 -10.08 3.43
N ALA A 219 2.40 -9.88 3.21
CA ALA A 219 3.06 -8.61 3.47
C ALA A 219 3.16 -7.75 2.21
N THR A 220 2.93 -6.44 2.35
CA THR A 220 3.16 -5.44 1.30
C THR A 220 3.75 -4.15 1.90
N GLY A 221 4.05 -3.17 1.06
CA GLY A 221 4.61 -1.90 1.49
C GLY A 221 6.13 -1.90 1.56
N GLY A 222 6.69 -0.71 1.83
CA GLY A 222 8.11 -0.43 1.62
C GLY A 222 9.07 -1.20 2.52
N LEU A 223 8.61 -1.65 3.69
CA LEU A 223 9.43 -2.37 4.67
C LEU A 223 9.10 -3.86 4.80
N ALA A 224 8.14 -4.38 4.02
CA ALA A 224 7.77 -5.79 4.07
C ALA A 224 8.97 -6.72 3.91
N GLY A 225 9.82 -6.46 2.91
CA GLY A 225 10.99 -7.30 2.65
C GLY A 225 12.09 -7.24 3.72
N ILE A 226 12.11 -6.21 4.57
CA ILE A 226 13.04 -6.14 5.71
C ILE A 226 12.46 -6.93 6.88
N ILE A 227 11.19 -6.69 7.24
CA ILE A 227 10.53 -7.39 8.34
C ILE A 227 10.39 -8.89 8.07
N ALA A 228 10.09 -9.29 6.82
CA ALA A 228 9.96 -10.69 6.44
C ALA A 228 11.26 -11.51 6.56
N LYS A 229 12.43 -10.88 6.75
CA LYS A 229 13.68 -11.59 7.06
C LYS A 229 13.81 -11.93 8.54
N GLU A 230 13.04 -11.25 9.39
CA GLU A 230 13.10 -11.38 10.85
C GLU A 230 12.00 -12.29 11.41
N VAL A 231 10.97 -12.61 10.61
CA VAL A 231 9.82 -13.42 11.04
C VAL A 231 9.36 -14.38 9.96
N ASP A 232 8.92 -15.58 10.37
CA ASP A 232 8.38 -16.63 9.49
C ASP A 232 6.85 -16.63 9.43
N VAL A 233 6.21 -15.49 9.74
CA VAL A 233 4.74 -15.40 9.80
C VAL A 233 4.10 -15.15 8.43
N PHE A 234 4.87 -14.73 7.43
CA PHE A 234 4.34 -14.37 6.12
C PHE A 234 4.40 -15.55 5.15
N ASP A 235 3.27 -15.86 4.52
CA ASP A 235 3.19 -16.81 3.42
C ASP A 235 3.69 -16.20 2.09
N ALA A 236 3.54 -14.89 1.93
CA ALA A 236 4.03 -14.18 0.75
C ALA A 236 4.38 -12.72 1.04
N VAL A 237 5.35 -12.18 0.28
CA VAL A 237 5.63 -10.73 0.20
C VAL A 237 5.26 -10.27 -1.20
N SER A 238 4.35 -9.30 -1.31
CA SER A 238 3.80 -8.80 -2.58
C SER A 238 3.98 -7.28 -2.68
N PRO A 239 5.14 -6.78 -3.14
CA PRO A 239 5.44 -5.34 -3.14
C PRO A 239 4.49 -4.46 -3.95
N ASP A 240 3.86 -5.03 -4.98
CA ASP A 240 2.95 -4.34 -5.91
C ASP A 240 1.47 -4.70 -5.64
N LEU A 241 1.13 -5.19 -4.43
CA LEU A 241 -0.22 -5.66 -4.09
C LEU A 241 -1.30 -4.63 -4.44
N THR A 242 -1.09 -3.36 -4.07
CA THR A 242 -2.04 -2.27 -4.31
C THR A 242 -2.22 -1.99 -5.80
N LEU A 243 -1.14 -1.98 -6.58
CA LEU A 243 -1.21 -1.80 -8.03
C LEU A 243 -1.96 -2.97 -8.71
N ILE A 244 -1.73 -4.20 -8.24
CA ILE A 244 -2.44 -5.37 -8.75
C ILE A 244 -3.93 -5.29 -8.40
N GLY A 245 -4.28 -4.85 -7.19
CA GLY A 245 -5.66 -4.63 -6.77
C GLY A 245 -6.36 -3.58 -7.64
N LEU A 246 -5.67 -2.48 -7.94
CA LEU A 246 -6.17 -1.44 -8.84
C LEU A 246 -6.51 -2.01 -10.24
N ARG A 247 -5.62 -2.82 -10.81
CA ARG A 247 -5.88 -3.51 -12.09
C ARG A 247 -7.11 -4.41 -12.01
N ILE A 248 -7.20 -5.24 -10.97
CA ILE A 248 -8.33 -6.17 -10.75
C ILE A 248 -9.65 -5.41 -10.66
N ILE A 249 -9.69 -4.33 -9.87
CA ILE A 249 -10.90 -3.53 -9.71
C ILE A 249 -11.27 -2.82 -11.02
N ASN A 250 -10.30 -2.31 -11.77
CA ASN A 250 -10.56 -1.73 -13.08
C ASN A 250 -11.22 -2.76 -14.02
N GLU A 251 -10.71 -3.98 -14.10
CA GLU A 251 -11.29 -5.07 -14.91
C GLU A 251 -12.73 -5.41 -14.49
N MET A 252 -13.02 -5.40 -13.18
CA MET A 252 -14.39 -5.62 -12.68
C MET A 252 -15.38 -4.51 -13.06
N ASN A 253 -14.88 -3.33 -13.40
CA ASN A 253 -15.69 -2.13 -13.65
C ASN A 253 -15.71 -1.68 -15.10
N GLN A 254 -14.98 -2.35 -15.99
CA GLN A 254 -15.14 -2.17 -17.44
C GLN A 254 -16.50 -2.73 -17.89
N VAL A 255 -17.16 -1.98 -18.78
CA VAL A 255 -18.47 -2.31 -19.37
C VAL A 255 -18.26 -2.94 -20.74
#